data_AF-A0A9E1IH09-F1
#
_entry.id   AF-A0A9E1IH09-F1
#
_cell.length_a   1.000
_cell.length_b   1.000
_cell.length_c   1.000
_cell.angle_alpha   90.00
_cell.angle_beta   90.00
_cell.angle_gamma   90.00
#
_symmetry.space_group_name_H-M   'P 1'
#
loop_
_entity.id
_entity.type
_entity.pdbx_description
1 polymer ?
#
loop_
_entity_poly.entity_id
_entity_poly.type
_entity_poly.pdbx_seq_one_letter_code
_entity_poly.pdbx_strand_id
1 'polypeptide(L)'
;MKWSILYRSLALWTTYHASQVSRSRFLARCDELCRVGVRFSVGVVGVKESFEALAALRDELPSEVYLWVNAYKGEASYYSTREREFLQGIDPLFEFNTRFYESAGRPCYTGSAVVSVDDEGAIRRCHFVSQQLGNIHSVGFEGELVDRPCPNQSCHCHIGYVHLQDLPLAEVFGSG
;
A
#
# COMPACT_ATOMS: atom_id res chain seq x y z
N MET A 1 7.43 1.15 -33.35
CA MET A 1 7.94 0.35 -32.22
C MET A 1 6.75 -0.02 -31.34
N LYS A 2 6.36 -1.30 -31.32
CA LYS A 2 5.22 -1.79 -30.54
C LYS A 2 5.62 -1.84 -29.06
N TRP A 3 5.00 -1.01 -28.23
CA TRP A 3 5.13 -1.01 -26.77
C TRP A 3 4.50 -2.24 -26.09
N SER A 4 4.50 -3.40 -26.76
CA SER A 4 3.64 -4.53 -26.40
C SER A 4 4.26 -5.53 -25.42
N ILE A 5 5.33 -5.19 -24.68
CA ILE A 5 6.04 -6.17 -23.83
C ILE A 5 6.26 -5.74 -22.35
N LEU A 6 6.00 -4.49 -21.94
CA LEU A 6 6.40 -4.04 -20.58
C LEU A 6 5.29 -3.98 -19.51
N TYR A 7 4.03 -4.26 -19.83
CA TYR A 7 2.93 -4.05 -18.87
C TYR A 7 2.57 -5.25 -17.98
N ARG A 8 3.29 -6.38 -18.07
CA ARG A 8 2.99 -7.54 -17.21
C ARG A 8 3.52 -7.40 -15.77
N SER A 9 4.58 -6.62 -15.56
CA SER A 9 5.26 -6.51 -14.27
C SER A 9 5.06 -5.18 -13.55
N LEU A 10 4.41 -4.20 -14.18
CA LEU A 10 4.13 -2.90 -13.56
C LEU A 10 2.71 -2.90 -12.99
N ALA A 11 2.61 -2.59 -11.70
CA ALA A 11 1.38 -2.20 -11.04
C ALA A 11 1.59 -0.83 -10.37
N LEU A 12 0.56 0.02 -10.38
CA LEU A 12 0.61 1.33 -9.76
C LEU A 12 -0.22 1.37 -8.49
N TRP A 13 0.33 1.99 -7.46
CA TRP A 13 -0.46 2.50 -6.35
C TRP A 13 -0.79 3.95 -6.64
N THR A 14 -2.07 4.30 -6.67
CA THR A 14 -2.52 5.70 -6.80
C THR A 14 -3.25 6.13 -5.54
N THR A 15 -3.18 7.42 -5.20
CA THR A 15 -3.85 7.96 -3.99
C THR A 15 -4.72 9.14 -4.37
N TYR A 16 -5.95 9.17 -3.87
CA TYR A 16 -6.90 10.27 -4.08
C TYR A 16 -7.06 11.10 -2.81
N HIS A 17 -6.92 12.43 -2.98
CA HIS A 17 -7.20 13.43 -1.96
C HIS A 17 -8.11 14.50 -2.57
N ALA A 18 -9.35 14.61 -2.06
CA ALA A 18 -10.34 15.56 -2.57
C ALA A 18 -9.88 17.03 -2.46
N SER A 19 -8.99 17.34 -1.53
CA SER A 19 -8.38 18.67 -1.37
C SER A 19 -7.29 18.98 -2.40
N GLN A 20 -6.76 17.98 -3.10
CA GLN A 20 -5.64 18.14 -4.03
C GLN A 20 -6.06 18.01 -5.50
N VAL A 21 -7.09 17.21 -5.78
CA VAL A 21 -7.57 16.97 -7.13
C VAL A 21 -9.07 16.72 -7.12
N SER A 22 -9.78 17.24 -8.12
CA SER A 22 -11.20 16.95 -8.31
C SER A 22 -11.40 15.46 -8.65
N ARG A 23 -12.47 14.85 -8.13
CA ARG A 23 -12.86 13.46 -8.40
C ARG A 23 -12.87 13.12 -9.89
N SER A 24 -13.53 13.94 -10.72
CA SER A 24 -13.63 13.71 -12.17
C SER A 24 -12.27 13.64 -12.87
N ARG A 25 -11.35 14.56 -12.53
CA ARG A 25 -9.98 14.54 -13.07
C ARG A 25 -9.20 13.30 -12.62
N PHE A 26 -9.38 12.84 -11.39
CA PHE A 26 -8.73 11.63 -10.89
C PHE A 26 -9.26 10.39 -11.62
N LEU A 27 -10.59 10.25 -11.70
CA LEU A 27 -11.26 9.15 -12.42
C LEU A 27 -10.88 9.10 -13.89
N ALA A 28 -10.77 10.25 -14.56
CA ALA A 28 -10.30 10.28 -15.95
C ALA A 28 -8.88 9.67 -16.11
N ARG A 29 -8.01 9.80 -15.09
CA ARG A 29 -6.70 9.12 -15.09
C ARG A 29 -6.82 7.63 -14.79
N CYS A 30 -7.73 7.23 -13.90
CA CYS A 30 -8.04 5.81 -13.69
C CYS A 30 -8.53 5.15 -14.99
N ASP A 31 -9.44 5.80 -15.72
CA ASP A 31 -9.95 5.31 -17.00
C ASP A 31 -8.85 5.20 -18.06
N GLU A 32 -7.91 6.15 -18.09
CA GLU A 32 -6.74 6.05 -18.96
C GLU A 32 -5.89 4.82 -18.63
N LEU A 33 -5.63 4.55 -17.33
CA LEU A 33 -4.89 3.37 -16.88
C LEU A 33 -5.61 2.06 -17.27
N CYS A 34 -6.92 2.00 -17.07
CA CYS A 34 -7.76 0.88 -17.51
C CYS A 34 -7.64 0.67 -19.02
N ARG A 35 -7.75 1.74 -19.82
CA ARG A 35 -7.69 1.69 -21.29
C ARG A 35 -6.35 1.19 -21.82
N VAL A 36 -5.24 1.50 -21.15
CA VAL A 36 -3.91 1.01 -21.54
C VAL A 36 -3.54 -0.34 -20.91
N GLY A 37 -4.41 -0.90 -20.06
CA GLY A 37 -4.20 -2.20 -19.42
C GLY A 37 -3.15 -2.20 -18.32
N VAL A 38 -2.91 -1.05 -17.66
CA VAL A 38 -2.03 -0.97 -16.48
C VAL A 38 -2.84 -1.39 -15.26
N ARG A 39 -2.28 -2.28 -14.44
CA ARG A 39 -2.89 -2.69 -13.16
C ARG A 39 -2.64 -1.61 -12.12
N PHE A 40 -3.66 -1.28 -11.34
CA PHE A 40 -3.49 -0.29 -10.28
C PHE A 40 -4.52 -0.47 -9.16
N SER A 41 -4.20 0.13 -8.01
CA SER A 41 -5.12 0.33 -6.89
C SER A 41 -5.28 1.82 -6.59
N VAL A 42 -6.37 2.15 -5.90
CA VAL A 42 -6.66 3.51 -5.43
C VAL A 42 -6.71 3.51 -3.92
N GLY A 43 -5.93 4.39 -3.28
CA GLY A 43 -5.93 4.60 -1.84
C GLY A 43 -6.56 5.92 -1.45
N VAL A 44 -7.27 5.93 -0.32
CA VAL A 44 -7.76 7.16 0.33
C VAL A 44 -7.52 7.07 1.83
N VAL A 45 -7.18 8.19 2.46
CA VAL A 45 -7.05 8.25 3.92
C VAL A 45 -8.44 8.25 4.56
N GLY A 46 -8.69 7.32 5.48
CA GLY A 46 -9.97 7.14 6.15
C GLY A 46 -10.27 8.16 7.25
N VAL A 47 -9.96 9.44 7.07
CA VAL A 47 -10.45 10.49 7.99
C VAL A 47 -11.94 10.76 7.72
N LYS A 48 -12.69 11.17 8.74
CA LYS A 48 -14.17 11.32 8.67
C LYS A 48 -14.60 12.27 7.54
N GLU A 49 -13.82 13.32 7.30
CA GLU A 49 -14.04 14.30 6.23
C GLU A 49 -13.97 13.67 4.82
N SER A 50 -13.33 12.50 4.69
CA SER A 50 -13.17 11.81 3.41
C SER A 50 -14.32 10.84 3.11
N PHE A 51 -15.29 10.63 4.01
CA PHE A 51 -16.29 9.55 3.86
C PHE A 51 -17.23 9.78 2.68
N GLU A 52 -17.71 11.01 2.49
CA GLU A 52 -18.53 11.37 1.33
C GLU A 52 -17.74 11.19 0.02
N ALA A 53 -16.49 11.64 0.02
CA ALA A 53 -15.61 11.53 -1.13
C ALA A 53 -15.29 10.07 -1.47
N LEU A 54 -15.11 9.22 -0.45
CA LEU A 54 -14.92 7.77 -0.56
C LEU A 54 -16.12 7.08 -1.18
N ALA A 55 -17.34 7.37 -0.69
CA ALA A 55 -18.57 6.79 -1.21
C ALA A 55 -18.75 7.14 -2.70
N ALA A 56 -18.62 8.42 -3.03
CA ALA A 56 -18.78 8.88 -4.41
C ALA A 56 -17.66 8.36 -5.34
N LEU A 57 -16.42 8.23 -4.83
CA LEU A 57 -15.34 7.62 -5.59
C LEU A 57 -15.62 6.14 -5.85
N ARG A 58 -16.10 5.38 -4.86
CA ARG A 58 -16.40 3.95 -5.04
C ARG A 58 -17.52 3.72 -6.06
N ASP A 59 -18.54 4.60 -6.07
CA ASP A 59 -19.68 4.54 -7.00
C ASP A 59 -19.25 4.73 -8.47
N GLU A 60 -18.29 5.63 -8.72
CA GLU A 60 -17.85 5.96 -10.08
C GLU A 60 -16.61 5.16 -10.55
N LEU A 61 -15.79 4.67 -9.63
CA LEU A 61 -14.58 3.90 -9.97
C LEU A 61 -14.95 2.50 -10.47
N PRO A 62 -14.31 1.98 -11.55
CA PRO A 62 -14.55 0.62 -12.01
C PRO A 62 -14.43 -0.41 -10.89
N SER A 63 -15.40 -1.32 -10.78
CA SER A 63 -15.54 -2.25 -9.65
C SER A 63 -14.35 -3.20 -9.49
N GLU A 64 -13.66 -3.49 -10.59
CA GLU A 64 -12.46 -4.32 -10.64
C GLU A 64 -11.22 -3.63 -10.04
N VAL A 65 -11.23 -2.30 -9.94
CA VAL A 65 -10.14 -1.55 -9.31
C VAL A 65 -10.31 -1.61 -7.81
N TYR A 66 -9.30 -2.17 -7.14
CA TYR A 66 -9.26 -2.22 -5.69
C TYR A 66 -9.15 -0.80 -5.11
N LEU A 67 -10.16 -0.40 -4.35
CA LEU A 67 -10.19 0.83 -3.56
C LEU A 67 -9.94 0.45 -2.11
N TRP A 68 -8.84 0.93 -1.56
CA TRP A 68 -8.44 0.60 -0.20
C TRP A 68 -8.41 1.86 0.67
N VAL A 69 -8.70 1.66 1.96
CA VAL A 69 -8.79 2.76 2.92
C VAL A 69 -7.60 2.68 3.88
N ASN A 70 -6.77 3.71 3.87
CA ASN A 70 -5.71 3.86 4.86
C ASN A 70 -6.32 4.34 6.18
N ALA A 71 -6.42 3.45 7.17
CA ALA A 71 -7.03 3.75 8.45
C ALA A 71 -6.24 4.85 9.17
N TYR A 72 -6.96 5.89 9.59
CA TYR A 72 -6.44 6.91 10.47
C TYR A 72 -6.25 6.32 11.87
N LYS A 73 -5.02 6.38 12.37
CA LYS A 73 -4.60 5.81 13.65
C LYS A 73 -4.02 6.87 14.60
N GLY A 74 -4.31 8.14 14.34
CA GLY A 74 -3.83 9.25 15.20
C GLY A 74 -4.56 9.34 16.54
N GLU A 75 -5.74 8.72 16.66
CA GLU A 75 -6.60 8.77 17.85
C GLU A 75 -7.11 7.38 18.22
N ALA A 76 -7.15 7.08 19.52
CA ALA A 76 -7.73 5.84 20.01
C ALA A 76 -9.25 5.84 19.80
N SER A 77 -9.80 4.70 19.36
CA SER A 77 -11.24 4.54 19.12
C SER A 77 -11.85 5.57 18.16
N TYR A 78 -11.09 6.02 17.16
CA TYR A 78 -11.49 7.04 16.19
C TYR A 78 -12.79 6.69 15.42
N TYR A 79 -12.96 5.41 15.08
CA TYR A 79 -14.12 4.90 14.35
C TYR A 79 -15.13 4.24 15.29
N SER A 80 -16.39 4.65 15.18
CA SER A 80 -17.56 3.92 15.69
C SER A 80 -17.81 2.64 14.91
N THR A 81 -18.63 1.74 15.46
CA THR A 81 -19.04 0.50 14.78
C THR A 81 -19.64 0.77 13.40
N ARG A 82 -20.54 1.75 13.30
CA ARG A 82 -21.19 2.12 12.03
C ARG A 82 -20.20 2.67 11.00
N GLU A 83 -19.23 3.47 11.44
CA GLU A 83 -18.18 3.98 10.55
C GLU A 83 -17.28 2.83 10.04
N ARG A 84 -16.96 1.85 10.89
CA ARG A 84 -16.20 0.65 10.46
C ARG A 84 -16.98 -0.22 9.48
N GLU A 85 -18.29 -0.40 9.70
CA GLU A 85 -19.16 -1.13 8.77
C GLU A 85 -19.22 -0.43 7.41
N PHE A 86 -19.37 0.89 7.40
CA PHE A 86 -19.32 1.69 6.18
C PHE A 86 -17.99 1.50 5.42
N LEU A 87 -16.86 1.62 6.11
CA LEU A 87 -15.54 1.49 5.49
C LEU A 87 -15.27 0.06 5.00
N GLN A 88 -15.71 -0.97 5.73
CA GLN A 88 -15.62 -2.36 5.27
C GLN A 88 -16.50 -2.66 4.05
N GLY A 89 -17.60 -1.93 3.88
CA GLY A 89 -18.41 -1.98 2.67
C GLY A 89 -17.68 -1.47 1.42
N ILE A 90 -16.65 -0.63 1.60
CA ILE A 90 -15.81 -0.10 0.53
C ILE A 90 -14.53 -0.94 0.35
N ASP A 91 -13.86 -1.23 1.46
CA ASP A 91 -12.61 -1.98 1.52
C ASP A 91 -12.78 -3.19 2.47
N PRO A 92 -13.04 -4.39 1.95
CA PRO A 92 -13.19 -5.60 2.76
C PRO A 92 -11.97 -5.93 3.63
N LEU A 93 -10.79 -5.37 3.34
CA LEU A 93 -9.56 -5.59 4.10
C LEU A 93 -9.28 -4.46 5.11
N PHE A 94 -10.19 -3.50 5.27
CA PHE A 94 -10.01 -2.33 6.13
C PHE A 94 -9.57 -2.70 7.55
N GLU A 95 -10.09 -3.81 8.09
CA GLU A 95 -9.79 -4.28 9.44
C GLU A 95 -8.35 -4.76 9.66
N PHE A 96 -7.59 -5.05 8.60
CA PHE A 96 -6.15 -5.25 8.72
C PHE A 96 -5.42 -3.91 8.91
N ASN A 97 -5.95 -2.82 8.35
CA ASN A 97 -5.31 -1.50 8.43
C ASN A 97 -5.55 -0.81 9.79
N THR A 98 -6.56 -1.22 10.56
CA THR A 98 -6.88 -0.61 11.86
C THR A 98 -5.93 -1.00 12.99
N ARG A 99 -5.00 -1.93 12.76
CA ARG A 99 -4.24 -2.63 13.81
C ARG A 99 -2.77 -2.21 13.89
N PHE A 100 -2.22 -2.40 15.09
CA PHE A 100 -0.80 -2.43 15.36
C PHE A 100 -0.42 -3.90 15.57
N TYR A 101 0.41 -4.45 14.70
CA TYR A 101 0.88 -5.82 14.79
C TYR A 101 2.18 -5.86 15.59
N GLU A 102 2.25 -6.68 16.64
CA GLU A 102 3.54 -6.99 17.27
C GLU A 102 4.46 -7.57 16.21
N SER A 103 5.65 -7.01 16.02
CA SER A 103 6.54 -7.42 14.90
C SER A 103 7.93 -7.83 15.33
N ALA A 104 8.35 -7.52 16.56
CA ALA A 104 9.71 -7.81 17.00
C ALA A 104 10.02 -9.31 16.87
N GLY A 105 11.12 -9.64 16.20
CA GLY A 105 11.54 -11.03 16.02
C GLY A 105 10.77 -11.81 14.94
N ARG A 106 9.66 -11.28 14.40
CA ARG A 106 8.81 -12.01 13.44
C ARG A 106 9.40 -12.01 12.03
N PRO A 107 9.15 -13.09 11.26
CA PRO A 107 9.57 -13.18 9.87
C PRO A 107 8.84 -12.14 9.01
N CYS A 108 9.59 -11.49 8.12
CA CYS A 108 9.10 -10.43 7.26
C CYS A 108 9.85 -10.45 5.93
N TYR A 109 9.15 -10.31 4.80
CA TYR A 109 9.76 -10.28 3.46
C TYR A 109 10.64 -9.03 3.19
N THR A 110 10.63 -8.05 4.10
CA THR A 110 11.42 -6.83 3.99
C THR A 110 12.90 -7.06 4.26
N GLY A 111 13.76 -6.60 3.35
CA GLY A 111 15.20 -6.79 3.39
C GLY A 111 15.72 -7.94 2.51
N SER A 112 14.83 -8.76 1.95
CA SER A 112 15.18 -9.83 1.01
C SER A 112 14.40 -9.70 -0.30
N ALA A 113 13.07 -9.84 -0.25
CA ALA A 113 12.19 -9.76 -1.42
C ALA A 113 11.64 -8.35 -1.66
N VAL A 114 11.61 -7.52 -0.61
CA VAL A 114 11.09 -6.14 -0.66
C VAL A 114 12.08 -5.21 0.00
N VAL A 115 12.36 -4.06 -0.62
CA VAL A 115 13.24 -3.02 -0.07
C VAL A 115 12.62 -1.65 -0.24
N SER A 116 13.05 -0.71 0.60
CA SER A 116 12.79 0.72 0.41
C SER A 116 14.06 1.37 -0.10
N VAL A 117 13.94 2.18 -1.14
CA VAL A 117 15.04 2.91 -1.77
C VAL A 117 14.65 4.38 -1.78
N ASP A 118 15.55 5.25 -1.32
CA ASP A 118 15.37 6.71 -1.40
C ASP A 118 15.93 7.29 -2.72
N ASP A 119 15.85 8.61 -2.88
CA ASP A 119 16.25 9.31 -4.10
C ASP A 119 17.77 9.30 -4.34
N GLU A 120 18.59 9.12 -3.31
CA GLU A 120 20.03 8.87 -3.45
C GLU A 120 20.38 7.38 -3.71
N GLY A 121 19.37 6.51 -3.76
CA GLY A 121 19.54 5.09 -4.02
C GLY A 121 19.92 4.25 -2.79
N ALA A 122 19.88 4.82 -1.58
CA ALA A 122 20.19 4.08 -0.36
C ALA A 122 19.11 3.04 -0.08
N ILE A 123 19.54 1.78 0.05
CA ILE A 123 18.68 0.64 0.30
C ILE A 123 18.48 0.52 1.80
N ARG A 124 17.22 0.44 2.23
CA ARG A 124 16.81 0.00 3.57
C ARG A 124 15.92 -1.21 3.44
N ARG A 125 15.89 -2.05 4.46
CA ARG A 125 14.99 -3.20 4.45
C ARG A 125 13.51 -2.78 4.38
N CYS A 126 13.14 -1.74 5.11
CA CYS A 126 11.77 -1.26 5.26
C CYS A 126 11.81 0.26 5.46
N HIS A 127 10.76 0.97 5.04
CA HIS A 127 10.65 2.41 5.22
C HIS A 127 10.79 2.87 6.69
N PHE A 128 10.44 2.00 7.64
CA PHE A 128 10.45 2.29 9.08
C PHE A 128 11.68 1.73 9.82
N VAL A 129 12.70 1.28 9.08
CA VAL A 129 13.97 0.81 9.66
C VAL A 129 15.08 1.66 9.07
N SER A 130 15.71 2.48 9.91
CA SER A 130 16.72 3.46 9.48
C SER A 130 18.03 2.83 9.00
N GLN A 131 18.33 1.59 9.42
CA GLN A 131 19.54 0.89 9.05
C GLN A 131 19.61 0.71 7.53
N GLN A 132 20.62 1.34 6.92
CA GLN A 132 20.95 1.18 5.52
C GLN A 132 21.63 -0.18 5.29
N LEU A 133 21.19 -0.88 4.25
CA LEU A 133 21.77 -2.15 3.78
C LEU A 133 22.84 -1.92 2.71
N GLY A 134 22.71 -0.86 1.91
CA GLY A 134 23.61 -0.59 0.79
C GLY A 134 23.11 0.54 -0.09
N ASN A 135 23.50 0.52 -1.36
CA ASN A 135 23.00 1.45 -2.38
C ASN A 135 22.74 0.67 -3.67
N ILE A 136 21.63 0.95 -4.38
CA ILE A 136 21.24 0.26 -5.61
C ILE A 136 22.25 0.46 -6.77
N HIS A 137 23.11 1.47 -6.68
CA HIS A 137 24.14 1.75 -7.67
C HIS A 137 25.45 0.99 -7.40
N SER A 138 25.58 0.37 -6.23
CA SER A 138 26.75 -0.43 -5.87
C SER A 138 26.72 -1.79 -6.56
N VAL A 139 27.85 -2.21 -7.12
CA VAL A 139 27.99 -3.57 -7.68
C VAL A 139 27.83 -4.60 -6.56
N GLY A 140 26.96 -5.58 -6.77
CA GLY A 140 26.75 -6.69 -5.82
C GLY A 140 25.88 -6.34 -4.62
N PHE A 141 25.11 -5.25 -4.67
CA PHE A 141 24.17 -4.89 -3.60
C PHE A 141 23.16 -6.01 -3.29
N GLU A 142 22.89 -6.88 -4.26
CA GLU A 142 21.99 -8.03 -4.13
C GLU A 142 22.46 -9.00 -3.04
N GLY A 143 23.76 -9.05 -2.75
CA GLY A 143 24.33 -9.86 -1.67
C GLY A 143 23.89 -9.43 -0.27
N GLU A 144 23.40 -8.19 -0.12
CA GLU A 144 22.89 -7.66 1.16
C GLU A 144 21.42 -8.01 1.40
N LEU A 145 20.73 -8.53 0.36
CA LEU A 145 19.30 -8.82 0.38
C LEU A 145 19.03 -10.21 0.96
N VAL A 146 18.95 -10.29 2.28
CA VAL A 146 18.73 -11.54 3.03
C VAL A 146 17.61 -11.40 4.06
N ASP A 147 17.00 -12.53 4.41
CA ASP A 147 15.94 -12.58 5.40
C ASP A 147 16.43 -12.14 6.78
N ARG A 148 15.65 -11.28 7.42
CA ARG A 148 15.93 -10.76 8.77
C ARG A 148 14.63 -10.63 9.56
N PRO A 149 14.60 -11.01 10.86
CA PRO A 149 13.44 -10.74 11.70
C PRO A 149 13.21 -9.24 11.85
N CYS A 150 11.97 -8.78 11.97
CA CYS A 150 11.69 -7.35 12.12
C CYS A 150 12.25 -6.81 13.46
N PRO A 151 12.95 -5.64 13.46
CA PRO A 151 13.54 -5.07 14.67
C PRO A 151 12.55 -4.21 15.46
N ASN A 152 11.47 -3.77 14.82
CA ASN A 152 10.49 -2.86 15.42
C ASN A 152 9.53 -3.65 16.30
N GLN A 153 9.18 -3.09 17.46
CA GLN A 153 8.24 -3.69 18.41
C GLN A 153 6.86 -3.88 17.79
N SER A 154 6.40 -2.90 17.02
CA SER A 154 5.14 -2.98 16.29
C SER A 154 5.24 -2.46 14.86
N CYS A 155 4.43 -3.04 13.98
CA CYS A 155 4.24 -2.64 12.59
C CYS A 155 2.78 -2.26 12.37
N HIS A 156 2.55 -1.08 11.80
CA HIS A 156 1.21 -0.50 11.69
C HIS A 156 0.96 0.21 10.36
N CYS A 157 2.00 0.38 9.53
CA CYS A 157 1.84 0.97 8.20
C CYS A 157 1.61 -0.12 7.16
N HIS A 158 0.70 0.14 6.21
CA HIS A 158 0.34 -0.80 5.15
C HIS A 158 1.56 -1.31 4.38
N ILE A 159 2.45 -0.43 3.94
CA ILE A 159 3.69 -0.81 3.21
C ILE A 159 4.69 -1.64 4.06
N GLY A 160 4.42 -1.82 5.36
CA GLY A 160 5.21 -2.66 6.25
C GLY A 160 4.48 -3.97 6.59
N TYR A 161 3.29 -3.89 7.19
CA TYR A 161 2.65 -5.06 7.77
C TYR A 161 2.22 -6.08 6.72
N VAL A 162 1.93 -5.66 5.48
CA VAL A 162 1.59 -6.58 4.37
C VAL A 162 2.70 -7.58 4.06
N HIS A 163 3.92 -7.31 4.54
CA HIS A 163 5.08 -8.17 4.37
C HIS A 163 5.40 -9.02 5.60
N LEU A 164 4.62 -8.95 6.69
CA LEU A 164 4.71 -9.92 7.79
C LEU A 164 4.21 -11.28 7.28
N GLN A 165 5.06 -12.32 7.38
CA GLN A 165 4.82 -13.58 6.68
C GLN A 165 3.70 -14.44 7.27
N ASP A 166 3.30 -14.14 8.50
CA ASP A 166 2.27 -14.83 9.26
C ASP A 166 0.91 -14.12 9.22
N LEU A 167 0.79 -13.05 8.43
CA LEU A 167 -0.49 -12.51 8.02
C LEU A 167 -0.91 -13.13 6.68
N PRO A 168 -2.22 -13.37 6.45
CA PRO A 168 -2.71 -13.98 5.21
C PRO A 168 -2.66 -13.02 4.01
N LEU A 169 -1.92 -11.91 4.10
CA LEU A 169 -1.94 -10.82 3.12
C LEU A 169 -1.08 -11.11 1.89
N ALA A 170 -0.09 -12.01 2.02
CA ALA A 170 0.68 -12.46 0.87
C ALA A 170 -0.20 -13.23 -0.13
N GLU A 171 -1.18 -14.00 0.34
CA GLU A 171 -2.13 -14.71 -0.52
C GLU A 171 -3.14 -13.75 -1.17
N VAL A 172 -3.48 -12.66 -0.48
CA VAL A 172 -4.44 -11.67 -0.95
C VAL A 172 -3.84 -10.75 -2.01
N PHE A 173 -2.63 -10.25 -1.78
CA PHE A 173 -1.97 -9.29 -2.70
C PHE A 173 -1.02 -9.96 -3.70
N GLY A 174 -0.62 -11.21 -3.47
CA GLY A 174 0.11 -12.04 -4.42
C GLY A 174 1.36 -11.36 -5.00
N SER A 175 1.49 -11.43 -6.33
CA SER A 175 2.60 -10.83 -7.09
C SER A 175 2.47 -9.33 -7.35
N GLY A 176 1.56 -8.65 -6.63
CA GLY A 176 1.09 -7.30 -6.95
C GLY A 176 0.07 -7.32 -8.07
#